data_AF-A0A819J5I5-F1
#
_entry.id   AF-A0A819J5I5-F1
#
_cell.length_a   1.000
_cell.length_b   1.000
_cell.length_c   1.000
_cell.angle_alpha   90.00
_cell.angle_beta   90.00
_cell.angle_gamma   90.00
#
_symmetry.space_group_name_H-M   'P 1'
#
loop_
_entity.id
_entity.type
_entity.pdbx_description
1 polymer ?
#
loop_
_entity_poly.entity_id
_entity_poly.type
_entity_poly.pdbx_seq_one_letter_code
_entity_poly.pdbx_strand_id
1 'polypeptide(L)'
;MHQFTLFILSLAIIQLSYACYITNCPIGGKRSLLANSILHDHQCPRCGANGQCYGSSICCTSSGCRIGHRSDIRECSTEDHSVIPCIIKSAFCSVLPNGQCAANGVCCNTESCQIDETCSMSSNQNIDS
;
A
#
# COMPACT_ATOMS: atom_id res chain seq x y z
N MET A 1 -37.20 -31.81 23.00
CA MET A 1 -35.94 -32.38 22.47
C MET A 1 -35.39 -31.57 21.29
N HIS A 2 -36.18 -31.29 20.24
CA HIS A 2 -35.73 -30.49 19.08
C HIS A 2 -35.15 -29.10 19.40
N GLN A 3 -35.72 -28.37 20.37
CA GLN A 3 -35.24 -27.04 20.74
C GLN A 3 -33.81 -27.06 21.30
N PHE A 4 -33.47 -28.08 22.08
CA PHE A 4 -32.12 -28.27 22.60
C PHE A 4 -31.14 -28.67 21.50
N THR A 5 -31.58 -29.47 20.53
CA THR A 5 -30.75 -29.86 19.37
C THR A 5 -30.38 -28.66 18.50
N LEU A 6 -31.33 -27.75 18.26
CA LEU A 6 -31.07 -26.52 17.49
C LEU A 6 -30.10 -25.58 18.21
N PHE A 7 -30.21 -25.48 19.54
CA PHE A 7 -29.31 -24.67 20.35
C PHE A 7 -27.88 -25.22 20.38
N ILE A 8 -27.71 -26.54 20.46
CA ILE A 8 -26.39 -27.17 20.38
C ILE A 8 -25.77 -26.98 18.99
N LEU A 9 -26.58 -27.09 17.93
CA LEU A 9 -26.12 -26.88 16.56
C LEU A 9 -25.63 -25.44 16.32
N SER A 10 -26.36 -24.43 16.80
CA SER A 10 -25.95 -23.03 16.65
C SER A 10 -24.64 -22.72 17.37
N LEU A 11 -24.47 -23.24 18.59
CA LEU A 11 -23.21 -23.11 19.34
C LEU A 11 -22.04 -23.78 18.62
N ALA A 12 -22.25 -24.97 18.04
CA ALA A 12 -21.20 -25.66 17.28
C ALA A 12 -20.76 -24.88 16.04
N ILE A 13 -21.70 -24.28 15.29
CA ILE A 13 -21.40 -23.47 14.10
C ILE A 13 -20.58 -22.23 14.48
N ILE A 14 -20.95 -21.55 15.58
CA ILE A 14 -20.22 -20.37 16.07
C ILE A 14 -18.78 -20.75 16.43
N GLN A 15 -18.56 -21.87 17.13
CA GLN A 15 -17.21 -22.31 17.48
C GLN A 15 -16.36 -22.67 16.27
N LEU A 16 -16.94 -23.33 15.26
CA LEU A 16 -16.24 -23.60 13.99
C LEU A 16 -15.87 -22.30 13.25
N SER A 17 -16.76 -21.31 13.25
CA SER A 17 -16.51 -20.02 12.61
C SER A 17 -15.36 -19.27 13.27
N TYR A 18 -15.25 -19.32 14.60
CA TYR A 18 -14.18 -18.68 15.35
C TYR A 18 -12.83 -19.38 15.13
N ALA A 19 -12.81 -20.70 15.02
CA ALA A 19 -11.59 -21.46 14.70
C ALA A 19 -11.09 -21.21 13.26
N CYS A 20 -11.98 -20.93 12.31
CA CYS A 20 -11.63 -20.53 10.94
C CYS A 20 -11.37 -19.02 10.79
N TYR A 21 -11.60 -18.23 11.84
CA TYR A 21 -11.33 -16.80 11.84
C TYR A 21 -9.83 -16.59 12.07
N ILE A 22 -9.06 -16.63 10.98
CA ILE A 22 -7.62 -16.32 10.99
C ILE A 22 -7.48 -14.82 11.31
N THR A 23 -7.28 -14.50 12.59
CA THR A 23 -7.08 -13.12 13.10
C THR A 23 -5.63 -12.68 13.13
N ASN A 24 -4.71 -13.64 13.06
CA ASN A 24 -3.27 -13.40 13.05
C ASN A 24 -2.70 -14.03 11.79
N CYS A 25 -2.73 -13.30 10.68
CA CYS A 25 -1.85 -13.63 9.58
C CYS A 25 -0.48 -13.04 9.94
N PRO A 26 0.52 -13.84 10.36
CA PRO A 26 1.85 -13.31 10.56
C PRO A 26 2.36 -12.73 9.24
N ILE A 27 3.07 -11.60 9.31
CA ILE A 27 3.71 -11.02 8.14
C ILE A 27 4.67 -12.09 7.57
N GLY A 28 4.33 -12.60 6.38
CA GLY A 28 5.14 -13.57 5.67
C GLY A 28 4.80 -15.06 5.84
N GLY A 29 3.66 -15.51 5.29
CA GLY A 29 3.43 -16.94 4.99
C GLY A 29 4.40 -17.50 3.94
N LYS A 30 4.16 -18.70 3.41
CA LYS A 30 5.06 -19.42 2.44
C LYS A 30 5.49 -18.61 1.19
N ARG A 31 4.84 -17.47 0.92
CA ARG A 31 5.18 -16.50 -0.14
C ARG A 31 6.30 -15.51 0.26
N SER A 32 6.62 -15.39 1.54
CA SER A 32 7.69 -14.54 2.10
C SER A 32 9.09 -14.97 1.65
N LEU A 33 9.31 -16.28 1.52
CA LEU A 33 10.60 -16.80 1.03
C LEU A 33 10.87 -16.41 -0.43
N LEU A 34 9.81 -16.23 -1.23
CA LEU A 34 9.93 -15.78 -2.62
C LEU A 34 10.11 -14.25 -2.71
N ALA A 35 9.43 -13.50 -1.84
CA ALA A 35 9.61 -12.06 -1.71
C ALA A 35 11.05 -11.69 -1.27
N ASN A 36 11.61 -12.45 -0.32
CA ASN A 36 12.95 -12.17 0.24
C ASN A 36 14.11 -12.52 -0.70
N SER A 37 13.90 -13.38 -1.69
CA SER A 37 14.98 -13.92 -2.55
C SER A 37 15.08 -13.27 -3.93
N ILE A 38 14.07 -12.51 -4.40
CA ILE A 38 14.03 -12.00 -5.77
C ILE A 38 13.91 -10.47 -5.86
N LEU A 39 13.28 -9.75 -4.92
CA LEU A 39 12.77 -8.39 -5.20
C LEU A 39 12.81 -7.45 -3.99
N HIS A 40 14.00 -7.15 -3.45
CA HIS A 40 14.12 -6.04 -2.48
C HIS A 40 14.03 -4.65 -3.12
N ASP A 41 13.90 -4.57 -4.45
CA ASP A 41 13.87 -3.30 -5.19
C ASP A 41 12.76 -3.27 -6.26
N HIS A 42 11.62 -3.91 -5.99
CA HIS A 42 10.46 -3.79 -6.88
C HIS A 42 9.90 -2.37 -6.77
N GLN A 43 10.20 -1.51 -7.74
CA GLN A 43 9.66 -0.16 -7.74
C GLN A 43 8.18 -0.17 -8.14
N CYS A 44 7.39 0.73 -7.56
CA CYS A 44 5.96 0.80 -7.87
C CYS A 44 5.72 1.05 -9.38
N PRO A 45 4.51 0.77 -9.89
CA PRO A 45 4.18 1.04 -11.29
C PRO A 45 4.36 2.53 -11.64
N ARG A 46 4.80 2.79 -12.87
CA ARG A 46 4.83 4.14 -13.41
C ARG A 46 3.45 4.53 -13.96
N CYS A 47 3.16 5.81 -13.94
CA CYS A 47 1.93 6.39 -14.45
C CYS A 47 2.23 7.70 -15.20
N GLY A 48 1.52 7.96 -16.30
CA GLY A 48 1.79 9.13 -17.15
C GLY A 48 3.24 9.18 -17.70
N ALA A 49 3.71 10.38 -18.07
CA ALA A 49 5.01 10.55 -18.74
C ALA A 49 6.22 10.31 -17.82
N ASN A 50 6.15 10.77 -16.56
CA ASN A 50 7.23 10.70 -15.57
C ASN A 50 6.69 10.55 -14.15
N GLY A 51 5.54 9.90 -14.00
CA GLY A 51 4.87 9.74 -12.72
C GLY A 51 5.11 8.38 -12.09
N GLN A 52 4.93 8.35 -10.78
CA GLN A 52 5.05 7.18 -9.93
C GLN A 52 3.73 7.01 -9.16
N CYS A 53 3.25 5.77 -9.09
CA CYS A 53 2.06 5.44 -8.31
C CYS A 53 2.35 5.44 -6.81
N TYR A 54 1.56 6.18 -6.03
CA TYR A 54 1.60 6.20 -4.56
C TYR A 54 0.40 5.45 -3.92
N GLY A 55 -0.61 5.13 -4.73
CA GLY A 55 -1.78 4.33 -4.37
C GLY A 55 -2.57 3.99 -5.63
N SER A 56 -3.61 3.16 -5.53
CA SER A 56 -4.34 2.59 -6.69
C SER A 56 -5.00 3.65 -7.59
N SER A 57 -5.11 4.90 -7.14
CA SER A 57 -5.64 6.03 -7.92
C SER A 57 -4.82 7.31 -7.80
N ILE A 58 -3.59 7.23 -7.29
CA ILE A 58 -2.73 8.39 -7.01
C ILE A 58 -1.46 8.30 -7.84
N CYS A 59 -1.28 9.25 -8.75
CA CYS A 59 -0.10 9.37 -9.60
C CYS A 59 0.61 10.69 -9.33
N CYS A 60 1.89 10.63 -8.95
CA CYS A 60 2.68 11.81 -8.62
C CYS A 60 3.91 11.95 -9.52
N THR A 61 4.19 13.20 -9.88
CA THR A 61 5.36 13.64 -10.64
C THR A 61 6.09 14.69 -9.83
N SER A 62 7.31 15.06 -10.23
CA SER A 62 8.04 16.17 -9.58
C SER A 62 7.26 17.50 -9.54
N SER A 63 6.33 17.70 -10.49
CA SER A 63 5.50 18.91 -10.59
C SER A 63 4.20 18.85 -9.79
N GLY A 64 3.82 17.69 -9.24
CA GLY A 64 2.57 17.53 -8.48
C GLY A 64 1.91 16.18 -8.67
N CYS A 65 0.75 16.01 -8.02
CA CYS A 65 -0.01 14.76 -7.95
C CYS A 65 -1.40 14.89 -8.56
N ARG A 66 -1.87 13.81 -9.18
CA ARG A 66 -3.25 13.64 -9.66
C ARG A 66 -3.89 12.48 -8.91
N ILE A 67 -5.15 12.67 -8.51
CA ILE A 67 -5.92 11.69 -7.75
C ILE A 67 -7.20 11.39 -8.53
N GLY A 68 -7.53 10.11 -8.73
CA GLY A 68 -8.78 9.68 -9.34
C GLY A 68 -8.87 9.85 -10.86
N HIS A 69 -7.75 10.09 -11.55
CA HIS A 69 -7.74 10.19 -13.01
C HIS A 69 -7.85 8.80 -13.66
N ARG A 70 -8.67 8.65 -14.70
CA ARG A 70 -8.97 7.32 -15.29
C ARG A 70 -7.77 6.59 -15.90
N SER A 71 -6.82 7.32 -16.48
CA SER A 71 -5.57 6.69 -16.94
C SER A 71 -4.81 6.16 -15.73
N ASP A 72 -4.53 7.03 -14.76
CA ASP A 72 -3.69 6.74 -13.59
C ASP A 72 -4.25 5.57 -12.78
N ILE A 73 -5.58 5.42 -12.67
CA ILE A 73 -6.22 4.27 -12.02
C ILE A 73 -5.84 2.96 -12.70
N ARG A 74 -5.83 2.90 -14.03
CA ARG A 74 -5.51 1.66 -14.77
C ARG A 74 -4.06 1.23 -14.57
N GLU A 75 -3.15 2.20 -14.52
CA GLU A 75 -1.73 1.90 -14.31
C GLU A 75 -1.44 1.58 -12.85
N CYS A 76 -2.02 2.31 -11.90
CA CYS A 76 -1.71 2.14 -10.49
C CYS A 76 -2.44 0.95 -9.83
N SER A 77 -3.63 0.55 -10.33
CA SER A 77 -4.35 -0.61 -9.79
C SER A 77 -3.67 -1.95 -10.11
N THR A 78 -2.64 -1.98 -10.95
CA THR A 78 -1.89 -3.22 -11.19
C THR A 78 -1.16 -3.70 -9.93
N GLU A 79 -0.80 -2.78 -9.03
CA GLU A 79 -0.15 -3.10 -7.76
C GLU A 79 -1.08 -3.88 -6.81
N ASP A 80 -2.40 -3.63 -6.86
CA ASP A 80 -3.39 -4.34 -6.03
C ASP A 80 -3.41 -5.85 -6.31
N HIS A 81 -2.94 -6.24 -7.50
CA HIS A 81 -2.82 -7.64 -7.93
C HIS A 81 -1.40 -8.19 -7.78
N SER A 82 -0.44 -7.36 -7.35
CA SER A 82 0.93 -7.79 -7.08
C SER A 82 0.98 -8.58 -5.79
N VAL A 83 1.70 -9.70 -5.82
CA VAL A 83 1.98 -10.52 -4.61
C VAL A 83 3.19 -9.97 -3.85
N ILE A 84 3.96 -9.07 -4.47
CA ILE A 84 5.21 -8.52 -3.95
C ILE A 84 5.02 -7.02 -3.75
N PRO A 85 5.20 -6.50 -2.52
CA PRO A 85 5.02 -5.08 -2.28
C PRO A 85 6.04 -4.29 -3.07
N CYS A 86 5.58 -3.25 -3.74
CA CYS A 86 6.46 -2.28 -4.33
C CYS A 86 7.01 -1.27 -3.30
N ILE A 87 8.14 -0.64 -3.62
CA ILE A 87 8.74 0.43 -2.84
C ILE A 87 8.84 1.72 -3.65
N ILE A 88 8.75 2.83 -2.94
CA ILE A 88 9.01 4.17 -3.47
C ILE A 88 10.26 4.69 -2.79
N LYS A 89 11.25 5.13 -3.57
CA LYS A 89 12.50 5.68 -3.06
C LYS A 89 12.33 7.17 -2.77
N SER A 90 11.54 7.50 -1.75
CA SER A 90 11.31 8.88 -1.31
C SER A 90 11.40 9.02 0.20
N ALA A 91 11.73 10.22 0.68
CA ALA A 91 11.75 10.52 2.10
C ALA A 91 10.36 10.40 2.71
N PHE A 92 10.29 9.94 3.96
CA PHE A 92 9.05 9.95 4.74
C PHE A 92 8.72 11.36 5.20
N CYS A 93 7.42 11.65 5.30
CA CYS A 93 6.88 12.90 5.84
C CYS A 93 6.08 12.65 7.12
N SER A 94 5.91 13.68 7.94
CA SER A 94 5.28 13.55 9.27
C SER A 94 3.78 13.87 9.26
N VAL A 95 3.28 14.53 8.21
CA VAL A 95 1.87 14.96 8.14
C VAL A 95 0.90 13.79 7.96
N LEU A 96 1.30 12.74 7.23
CA LEU A 96 0.49 11.55 7.02
C LEU A 96 1.15 10.30 7.61
N PRO A 97 0.39 9.38 8.23
CA PRO A 97 0.94 8.11 8.69
C PRO A 97 1.43 7.30 7.48
N ASN A 98 2.67 6.82 7.56
CA ASN A 98 3.38 6.15 6.46
C ASN A 98 3.43 6.99 5.17
N GLY A 99 3.31 8.31 5.29
CA GLY A 99 3.39 9.22 4.15
C GLY A 99 4.81 9.33 3.62
N GLN A 100 4.92 9.53 2.32
CA GLN A 100 6.17 9.79 1.64
C GLN A 100 6.07 11.01 0.73
N CYS A 101 7.19 11.71 0.56
CA CYS A 101 7.26 12.89 -0.28
C CYS A 101 7.13 12.51 -1.76
N ALA A 102 6.04 12.98 -2.38
CA ALA A 102 5.65 12.58 -3.72
C ALA A 102 5.92 13.66 -4.77
N ALA A 103 5.87 14.93 -4.35
CA ALA A 103 6.25 16.08 -5.15
C ALA A 103 6.80 17.18 -4.23
N ASN A 104 7.26 18.29 -4.81
CA ASN A 104 7.76 19.42 -4.03
C ASN A 104 6.67 19.98 -3.11
N GLY A 105 6.88 19.87 -1.80
CA GLY A 105 5.93 20.31 -0.78
C GLY A 105 4.68 19.42 -0.64
N VAL A 106 4.67 18.20 -1.20
CA VAL A 106 3.51 17.29 -1.16
C VAL A 106 3.90 15.94 -0.58
N CYS A 107 3.21 15.57 0.50
CA CYS A 107 3.28 14.29 1.20
C CYS A 107 2.08 13.44 0.78
N CYS A 108 2.30 12.19 0.37
CA CYS A 108 1.22 11.26 0.00
C CYS A 108 1.36 9.93 0.72
N ASN A 109 0.21 9.34 1.07
CA ASN A 109 0.09 7.92 1.39
C ASN A 109 -0.78 7.22 0.32
N THR A 110 -1.17 5.97 0.56
CA THR A 110 -1.96 5.17 -0.40
C THR A 110 -3.36 5.70 -0.65
N GLU A 111 -3.87 6.57 0.23
CA GLU A 111 -5.26 7.03 0.21
C GLU A 111 -5.40 8.52 -0.14
N SER A 112 -4.43 9.36 0.26
CA SER A 112 -4.54 10.81 0.19
C SER A 112 -3.17 11.50 0.08
N CYS A 113 -3.22 12.77 -0.31
CA CYS A 113 -2.06 13.65 -0.33
C CYS A 113 -2.36 14.93 0.46
N GLN A 114 -1.37 15.43 1.18
CA GLN A 114 -1.41 16.69 1.91
C GLN A 114 -0.16 17.51 1.62
N ILE A 115 -0.29 18.83 1.80
CA ILE A 115 0.84 19.74 1.67
C ILE A 115 1.71 19.60 2.92
N ASP A 116 3.01 19.42 2.73
CA ASP A 116 3.99 19.30 3.81
C ASP A 116 5.29 19.99 3.39
N GLU A 117 5.68 21.04 4.12
CA GLU A 117 6.91 21.79 3.88
C GLU A 117 8.18 20.94 4.11
N THR A 118 8.09 19.82 4.83
CA THR A 118 9.23 18.90 4.97
C THR A 118 9.58 18.20 3.66
N CYS A 119 8.62 18.12 2.73
CA CYS A 119 8.81 17.62 1.37
C CYS A 119 9.29 18.69 0.39
N SER A 120 9.65 19.88 0.88
CA SER A 120 10.31 20.90 0.06
C SER A 120 11.60 20.32 -0.52
N MET A 121 11.70 20.26 -1.84
CA MET A 121 12.90 19.79 -2.53
C MET A 121 14.01 20.84 -2.38
N SER A 122 14.60 20.91 -1.19
CA SER A 122 15.90 21.53 -0.97
C SER A 122 16.90 20.58 -1.62
N SER A 123 17.51 20.98 -2.73
CA SER A 123 18.51 20.24 -3.49
C SER A 123 19.54 19.54 -2.60
N ASN A 124 19.27 18.30 -2.19
CA ASN A 124 20.27 17.42 -1.60
C ASN A 124 20.11 16.06 -2.26
N GLN A 125 20.51 16.04 -3.54
CA GLN A 125 21.00 14.83 -4.17
C GLN A 125 22.29 14.41 -3.47
N ASN A 126 22.18 13.77 -2.31
CA ASN A 126 23.22 12.84 -1.88
C ASN A 126 22.85 11.48 -2.49
N ILE A 127 23.21 11.37 -3.76
CA ILE A 127 23.51 10.09 -4.40
C ILE A 127 24.83 9.67 -3.77
N ASP A 128 24.79 8.89 -2.70
CA ASP A 128 25.99 8.22 -2.20
C ASP A 128 26.23 6.97 -3.04
N SER A 129 27.13 7.16 -4.02
CA SER A 129 28.31 6.35 -4.36
C SER A 129 28.24 4.83 -4.24
#